data_AF-A0A6B2G5Y3-F1
#
_entry.id   AF-A0A6B2G5Y3-F1
#
_cell.length_a   1.000
_cell.length_b   1.000
_cell.length_c   1.000
_cell.angle_alpha   90.00
_cell.angle_beta   90.00
_cell.angle_gamma   90.00
#
_symmetry.space_group_name_H-M   'P 1'
#
loop_
_entity.id
_entity.type
_entity.pdbx_description
1 polymer ?
#
loop_
_entity_poly.entity_id
_entity_poly.type
_entity_poly.pdbx_seq_one_letter_code
_entity_poly.pdbx_strand_id
1 'polypeptide(L)'
;IITGHYHFYERTCPLNDGICVQGVLTPENWGIVHLNVGTGGRHLNKPLKKSNKWTKFAAFKHGYGRLEIISETQVKWKFKENNSGEVIDSEEYQINKKF
;
A
#
# COMPACT_ATOMS: atom_id res chain seq x y z
N ILE A 1 -1.07 -3.06 -7.24
CA ILE A 1 -0.86 -2.02 -8.29
C ILE A 1 -0.16 -0.83 -7.66
N ILE A 2 0.88 -0.29 -8.30
CA ILE A 2 1.60 0.89 -7.83
C ILE A 2 1.33 2.05 -8.79
N THR A 3 0.93 3.21 -8.28
CA THR A 3 0.63 4.41 -9.07
C THR A 3 1.39 5.63 -8.56
N GLY A 4 1.58 6.61 -9.44
CA GLY A 4 2.07 7.95 -9.08
C GLY A 4 1.01 9.00 -9.35
N HIS A 5 1.42 10.13 -9.95
CA HIS A 5 0.58 11.28 -10.31
C HIS A 5 0.04 12.08 -9.13
N TYR A 6 -0.67 11.48 -8.18
CA TYR A 6 -1.14 12.19 -7.00
C TYR A 6 -0.02 12.24 -5.96
N HIS A 7 0.42 13.44 -5.56
CA HIS A 7 1.58 13.64 -4.69
C HIS A 7 1.23 13.43 -3.22
N PHE A 8 0.88 12.21 -2.87
CA PHE A 8 0.51 11.76 -1.53
C PHE A 8 0.78 10.26 -1.41
N TYR A 9 1.10 9.75 -0.22
CA TYR A 9 1.25 8.31 -0.02
C TYR A 9 -0.06 7.69 0.47
N GLU A 10 -0.55 6.65 -0.21
CA GLU A 10 -1.71 5.88 0.23
C GLU A 10 -1.49 4.38 -0.01
N ARG A 11 -1.88 3.55 0.96
CA ARG A 11 -2.01 2.10 0.80
C ARG A 11 -3.43 1.67 1.15
N THR A 12 -4.04 0.90 0.25
CA THR A 12 -5.36 0.31 0.49
C THR A 12 -5.27 -1.05 1.20
N CYS A 13 -6.39 -1.51 1.75
CA CYS A 13 -6.62 -2.94 1.95
C CYS A 13 -6.57 -3.67 0.59
N PRO A 14 -6.42 -5.01 0.57
CA PRO A 14 -6.71 -5.77 -0.64
C PRO A 14 -8.16 -5.52 -1.07
N LEU A 15 -8.35 -4.97 -2.26
CA LEU A 15 -9.65 -4.60 -2.80
C LEU A 15 -10.14 -5.62 -3.82
N ASN A 16 -11.39 -6.04 -3.67
CA ASN A 16 -12.14 -6.74 -4.70
C ASN A 16 -13.44 -5.96 -4.92
N ASP A 17 -13.67 -5.47 -6.15
CA ASP A 17 -14.79 -4.59 -6.51
C ASP A 17 -15.03 -3.41 -5.56
N GLY A 18 -13.95 -2.75 -5.13
CA GLY A 18 -14.01 -1.59 -4.24
C GLY A 18 -14.33 -1.92 -2.77
N ILE A 19 -14.39 -3.20 -2.41
CA ILE A 19 -14.63 -3.66 -1.04
C ILE A 19 -13.34 -4.29 -0.49
N CYS A 20 -13.02 -3.99 0.77
CA CYS A 20 -11.91 -4.65 1.44
C CYS A 20 -12.20 -6.14 1.63
N VAL A 21 -11.31 -6.98 1.11
CA VAL A 21 -11.27 -8.40 1.40
C VAL A 21 -11.07 -8.59 2.91
N GLN A 22 -11.88 -9.45 3.51
CA GLN A 22 -11.82 -9.78 4.92
C GLN A 22 -11.18 -11.16 5.12
N GLY A 23 -10.57 -11.37 6.28
CA GLY A 23 -9.95 -12.65 6.63
C GLY A 23 -8.61 -12.89 5.93
N VAL A 24 -8.26 -14.17 5.82
CA VAL A 24 -6.97 -14.63 5.26
C VAL A 24 -7.01 -14.60 3.75
N LEU A 25 -5.92 -14.14 3.12
CA LEU A 25 -5.77 -14.18 1.67
C LEU A 25 -5.54 -15.62 1.19
N THR A 26 -6.40 -16.06 0.28
CA THR A 26 -6.31 -17.37 -0.41
C THR A 26 -6.48 -17.15 -1.91
N PRO A 27 -6.20 -18.16 -2.76
CA PRO A 27 -6.48 -18.06 -4.19
C PRO A 27 -7.96 -17.76 -4.53
N GLU A 28 -8.90 -18.08 -3.64
CA GLU A 28 -10.34 -17.82 -3.80
C GLU A 28 -10.82 -16.55 -3.06
N ASN A 29 -10.06 -16.08 -2.05
CA ASN A 29 -10.36 -14.90 -1.26
C ASN A 29 -9.21 -13.89 -1.37
N TRP A 30 -9.20 -13.13 -2.46
CA TRP A 30 -8.12 -12.23 -2.81
C TRP A 30 -8.62 -10.87 -3.27
N GLY A 31 -7.70 -9.92 -3.34
CA GLY A 31 -7.94 -8.58 -3.85
C GLY A 31 -6.62 -7.89 -4.17
N ILE A 32 -6.71 -6.76 -4.86
CA ILE A 32 -5.56 -5.98 -5.28
C ILE A 32 -5.28 -4.92 -4.23
N VAL A 33 -4.04 -4.88 -3.74
CA VAL A 33 -3.55 -3.75 -2.95
C VAL A 33 -3.16 -2.62 -3.91
N HIS A 34 -3.75 -1.45 -3.73
CA HIS A 34 -3.39 -0.24 -4.47
C HIS A 34 -2.45 0.61 -3.61
N LEU A 35 -1.35 1.02 -4.21
CA LEU A 35 -0.28 1.81 -3.59
C LEU A 35 -0.09 3.08 -4.40
N ASN A 36 -0.47 4.23 -3.85
CA ASN A 36 -0.12 5.52 -4.45
C ASN A 36 1.19 6.03 -3.84
N VAL A 37 2.21 6.22 -4.66
CA VAL A 37 3.56 6.63 -4.26
C VAL A 37 4.06 7.85 -5.03
N GLY A 38 3.17 8.77 -5.39
CA GLY A 38 3.51 9.99 -6.14
C GLY A 38 4.33 11.03 -5.37
N THR A 39 4.99 10.65 -4.28
CA THR A 39 5.59 11.56 -3.28
C THR A 39 7.08 11.85 -3.51
N GLY A 40 7.59 11.66 -4.73
CA GLY A 40 9.03 11.71 -5.03
C GLY A 40 9.73 13.06 -4.84
N GLY A 41 9.02 14.19 -4.78
CA GLY A 41 9.68 15.50 -4.52
C GLY A 41 8.93 16.77 -4.94
N ARG A 42 7.84 16.66 -5.72
CA ARG A 42 6.99 17.82 -6.05
C ARG A 42 6.04 18.15 -4.90
N HIS A 43 5.60 19.41 -4.78
CA HIS A 43 4.62 19.84 -3.77
C HIS A 43 3.51 18.82 -3.57
N LEU A 44 3.38 18.38 -2.33
CA LEU A 44 2.44 17.34 -1.93
C LEU A 44 0.99 17.86 -2.05
N ASN A 45 0.06 16.99 -2.46
CA ASN A 45 -1.38 17.30 -2.56
C ASN A 45 -2.09 17.16 -1.21
N LYS A 46 -2.80 18.20 -0.76
CA LYS A 46 -3.54 18.17 0.52
C LYS A 46 -4.35 16.87 0.64
N PRO A 47 -4.35 16.19 1.80
CA PRO A 47 -5.08 14.95 1.97
C PRO A 47 -6.57 15.16 1.69
N LEU A 48 -7.22 14.12 1.17
CA LEU A 48 -8.67 14.10 1.01
C LEU A 48 -9.33 14.35 2.37
N LYS A 49 -10.32 15.25 2.43
CA LYS A 49 -11.04 15.60 3.67
C LYS A 49 -11.71 14.39 4.33
N LYS A 50 -11.96 13.32 3.55
CA LYS A 50 -12.58 12.08 4.01
C LYS A 50 -11.69 10.91 3.60
N SER A 51 -11.24 10.15 4.59
CA SER A 51 -10.59 8.86 4.35
C SER A 51 -11.62 7.85 3.87
N ASN A 52 -11.30 7.11 2.82
CA ASN A 52 -12.17 6.04 2.36
C ASN A 52 -12.02 4.82 3.27
N LYS A 53 -13.04 3.94 3.30
CA LYS A 53 -13.02 2.73 4.14
C LYS A 53 -11.87 1.78 3.81
N TRP A 54 -11.33 1.87 2.59
CA TRP A 54 -10.24 1.05 2.11
C TRP A 54 -8.84 1.58 2.41
N THR A 55 -8.72 2.83 2.83
CA THR A 55 -7.42 3.42 3.18
C THR A 55 -6.91 2.78 4.47
N LYS A 56 -5.80 2.04 4.37
CA LYS A 56 -5.13 1.42 5.53
C LYS A 56 -4.02 2.29 6.09
N PHE A 57 -3.31 2.98 5.21
CA PHE A 57 -2.30 3.94 5.60
C PHE A 57 -2.26 5.10 4.61
N ALA A 58 -1.99 6.30 5.13
CA ALA A 58 -2.01 7.51 4.36
C ALA A 58 -1.00 8.50 4.97
N ALA A 59 -0.09 9.07 4.17
CA ALA A 59 0.88 10.03 4.66
C ALA A 59 1.18 11.16 3.67
N PHE A 60 1.27 12.36 4.22
CA PHE A 60 1.65 13.58 3.51
C PHE A 60 3.13 13.85 3.70
N LYS A 61 3.95 12.95 3.16
CA LYS A 61 5.40 12.95 3.33
C LYS A 61 6.08 12.57 2.03
N HIS A 62 7.22 13.20 1.75
CA HIS A 62 8.11 12.74 0.69
C HIS A 62 8.72 11.40 1.08
N GLY A 63 8.79 10.48 0.13
CA GLY A 63 9.29 9.15 0.40
C GLY A 63 9.25 8.26 -0.83
N TYR A 64 9.59 7.00 -0.64
CA TYR A 64 9.58 6.00 -1.69
C TYR A 64 9.20 4.62 -1.16
N GLY A 65 8.63 3.81 -2.04
CA GLY A 65 8.30 2.42 -1.77
C GLY A 65 9.48 1.48 -2.02
N ARG A 66 9.54 0.40 -1.24
CA ARG A 66 10.43 -0.74 -1.46
C ARG A 66 9.59 -2.02 -1.42
N LEU A 67 9.60 -2.74 -2.54
CA LEU A 67 8.99 -4.06 -2.67
C LEU A 67 10.08 -5.13 -2.56
N GLU A 68 9.84 -6.11 -1.70
CA GLU A 68 10.75 -7.24 -1.48
C GLU A 68 9.96 -8.52 -1.69
N ILE A 69 10.28 -9.25 -2.77
CA ILE A 69 9.68 -10.55 -3.08
C ILE A 69 10.48 -11.59 -2.29
N ILE A 70 9.83 -12.22 -1.31
CA ILE A 70 10.47 -13.17 -0.39
C ILE A 70 10.36 -14.59 -0.95
N SER A 71 9.20 -14.94 -1.51
CA SER A 71 8.94 -16.23 -2.16
C SER A 71 7.82 -16.11 -3.19
N GLU A 72 7.46 -17.21 -3.85
CA GLU A 72 6.32 -17.27 -4.78
C GLU A 72 4.98 -16.86 -4.13
N THR A 73 4.87 -16.95 -2.81
CA THR A 73 3.63 -16.67 -2.08
C THR A 73 3.76 -15.52 -1.07
N GLN A 74 4.92 -14.88 -0.97
CA GLN A 74 5.20 -13.91 0.07
C GLN A 74 5.93 -12.68 -0.47
N VAL A 75 5.40 -11.51 -0.13
CA VAL A 75 5.97 -10.22 -0.51
C VAL A 75 5.85 -9.24 0.66
N LYS A 76 6.86 -8.38 0.79
CA LYS A 76 6.90 -7.32 1.79
C LYS A 76 6.96 -5.97 1.12
N TRP A 77 6.11 -5.07 1.56
CA TRP A 77 6.10 -3.68 1.16
C TRP A 77 6.57 -2.81 2.32
N LYS A 78 7.39 -1.80 2.01
CA LYS A 78 7.80 -0.74 2.94
C LYS A 78 7.72 0.60 2.24
N PHE A 79 7.27 1.63 2.95
CA PHE A 79 7.40 3.02 2.53
C PHE A 79 8.36 3.75 3.48
N LYS A 80 9.42 4.32 2.92
CA LYS A 80 10.45 5.05 3.65
C LYS A 80 10.28 6.55 3.44
N GLU A 81 10.22 7.31 4.53
CA GLU A 81 10.12 8.76 4.50
C GLU A 81 11.50 9.39 4.30
N ASN A 82 11.57 10.42 3.45
CA ASN A 82 12.86 10.95 2.97
C ASN A 82 13.62 11.76 4.03
N ASN A 83 12.93 12.48 4.93
CA ASN A 83 13.57 13.42 5.85
C ASN A 83 14.18 12.72 7.08
N SER A 84 13.42 11.80 7.67
CA SER A 84 13.81 10.96 8.80
C SER A 84 14.61 9.73 8.34
N GLY A 85 14.37 9.25 7.12
CA GLY A 85 14.89 7.96 6.68
C GLY A 85 14.21 6.77 7.36
N GLU A 86 13.08 6.97 8.04
CA GLU A 86 12.37 5.89 8.72
C GLU A 86 11.36 5.19 7.81
N VAL A 87 11.10 3.91 8.08
CA VAL A 87 9.98 3.19 7.47
C VAL A 87 8.73 3.54 8.26
N ILE A 88 7.83 4.31 7.65
CA ILE A 88 6.61 4.78 8.32
C ILE A 88 5.39 3.92 8.01
N ASP A 89 5.47 3.06 6.99
CA ASP A 89 4.45 2.07 6.68
C ASP A 89 5.12 0.79 6.18
N SER A 90 4.63 -0.35 6.64
CA SER A 90 5.11 -1.67 6.23
C SER A 90 3.94 -2.64 6.26
N GLU A 91 3.92 -3.54 5.28
CA GLU A 91 2.96 -4.65 5.27
C GLU A 91 3.59 -5.88 4.64
N GLU A 92 3.19 -7.04 5.12
CA GLU A 92 3.60 -8.31 4.57
C GLU A 92 2.38 -9.08 4.10
N TYR A 93 2.43 -9.56 2.86
CA TYR A 93 1.34 -10.28 2.24
C TYR A 93 1.79 -11.70 1.96
N GLN A 94 1.00 -12.65 2.44
CA GLN A 94 1.19 -14.07 2.20
C GLN A 94 -0.11 -14.67 1.64
N ILE A 95 0.00 -15.41 0.54
CA ILE A 95 -1.11 -16.20 0.01
C ILE A 95 -0.99 -17.61 0.57
N ASN A 96 -1.98 -18.03 1.37
CA ASN A 96 -2.02 -19.39 1.89
C ASN A 96 -2.56 -20.32 0.80
N LYS A 97 -1.68 -21.17 0.25
CA LYS A 97 -2.09 -22.28 -0.61
C LYS A 97 -2.91 -23.26 0.24
N LYS A 98 -4.20 -23.43 -0.07
CA LYS A 98 -4.93 -24.60 0.41
C LYS A 98 -4.39 -25.80 -0.37
N PHE A 99 -3.88 -26.80 0.35
CA PHE A 99 -3.62 -28.14 -0.18
C PHE A 99 -4.86 -29.00 0.06
#